data_AF-A0A4Z0J1K1-F1
#
_entry.id   AF-A0A4Z0J1K1-F1
#
_cell.length_a   1.000
_cell.length_b   1.000
_cell.length_c   1.000
_cell.angle_alpha   90.00
_cell.angle_beta   90.00
_cell.angle_gamma   90.00
#
_symmetry.space_group_name_H-M   'P 1'
#
loop_
_entity.id
_entity.type
_entity.pdbx_description
1 polymer ?
#
loop_
_entity_poly.entity_id
_entity_poly.type
_entity_poly.pdbx_seq_one_letter_code
_entity_poly.pdbx_strand_id
1 'polypeptide(L)' 'MSEDPNVEALRQDDSNWKLGLFYASMRDHAPLIPKRYGWGWTINFGSPWTWLVGVILAIVIVWGVFS' A
#
# COMPACT_ATOMS: atom_id res chain seq x y z
N MET A 1 8.72 -10.55 13.45
CA MET A 1 8.51 -9.27 12.75
C MET A 1 8.63 -8.19 13.82
N SER A 2 9.82 -7.65 14.05
CA SER A 2 9.99 -6.50 14.94
C SER A 2 9.37 -5.30 14.23
N GLU A 3 8.30 -4.73 14.78
CA GLU A 3 7.70 -3.52 14.22
C GLU A 3 8.72 -2.39 14.35
N ASP A 4 9.11 -1.80 13.22
CA ASP A 4 9.96 -0.62 13.21
C ASP A 4 9.12 0.57 13.72
N PRO A 5 9.49 1.18 14.86
CA PRO A 5 8.72 2.29 15.43
C PRO A 5 8.58 3.47 14.47
N ASN A 6 9.49 3.62 13.51
CA ASN A 6 9.39 4.66 12.47
C ASN A 6 8.25 4.36 11.49
N VAL A 7 8.03 3.09 11.13
CA VAL A 7 6.96 2.70 10.21
C VAL A 7 5.59 2.86 10.87
N GLU A 8 5.50 2.51 12.16
CA GLU A 8 4.24 2.68 12.88
C GLU A 8 3.88 4.17 13.04
N ALA A 9 4.87 5.02 13.32
CA ALA A 9 4.66 6.47 13.33
C ALA A 9 4.12 7.01 12.00
N LEU A 10 4.60 6.50 10.86
CA LEU A 10 4.07 6.87 9.53
C LEU A 10 2.61 6.43 9.35
N ARG A 11 2.23 5.26 9.89
CA ARG A 11 0.88 4.71 9.80
C ARG A 11 -0.11 5.37 10.74
N GLN A 12 0.36 5.94 11.86
CA GLN A 12 -0.47 6.73 12.77
C GLN A 12 -0.61 8.20 12.34
N ASP A 13 0.26 8.68 11.45
CA ASP A 13 0.21 10.05 10.91
C ASP A 13 -0.97 10.23 9.92
N ASP A 14 -1.96 11.02 10.33
CA ASP A 14 -3.16 11.36 9.57
C ASP A 14 -2.85 12.01 8.21
N SER A 15 -1.71 12.67 8.07
CA SER A 15 -1.31 13.27 6.80
C SER A 15 -1.08 12.24 5.69
N ASN A 16 -0.76 10.99 6.05
CA ASN A 16 -0.62 9.87 5.12
C ASN A 16 -1.97 9.20 4.79
N TRP A 17 -3.04 9.48 5.55
CA TRP A 17 -4.40 8.97 5.31
C TRP A 17 -5.25 9.96 4.51
N LYS A 18 -5.23 9.82 3.20
CA LYS A 18 -6.04 10.63 2.28
C LYS A 18 -7.51 10.23 2.37
N LEU A 19 -8.38 11.23 2.47
CA LEU A 19 -9.83 11.05 2.65
C LEU A 19 -10.20 10.18 3.87
N GLY A 20 -9.28 10.02 4.83
CA GLY A 20 -9.45 9.15 6.00
C GLY A 20 -9.46 7.65 5.71
N LEU A 21 -9.22 7.22 4.45
CA LEU A 21 -9.36 5.82 4.02
C LEU A 21 -8.15 5.31 3.23
N PHE A 22 -7.55 6.14 2.38
CA PHE A 22 -6.47 5.74 1.48
C PHE A 22 -5.12 6.10 2.08
N TYR A 23 -4.26 5.10 2.29
CA TYR A 23 -2.92 5.34 2.83
C TYR A 23 -1.92 5.57 1.70
N ALA A 24 -1.13 6.64 1.81
CA ALA A 24 -0.06 6.95 0.86
C ALA A 24 1.15 7.53 1.60
N SER A 25 2.22 6.74 1.70
CA SER A 25 3.51 7.18 2.24
C SER A 25 4.64 6.63 1.38
N MET A 26 5.51 7.51 0.87
CA MET A 26 6.74 7.12 0.17
C MET A 26 7.82 6.59 1.12
N ARG A 27 7.69 6.89 2.42
CA ARG A 27 8.65 6.48 3.45
C ARG A 27 8.36 5.07 3.99
N ASP A 28 7.11 4.62 3.90
CA ASP A 28 6.74 3.23 4.15
C ASP A 28 6.84 2.46 2.81
N HIS A 29 7.79 1.53 2.70
CA HIS A 29 7.94 0.75 1.47
C HIS A 29 6.97 -0.44 1.39
N ALA A 30 6.24 -0.77 2.45
CA ALA A 30 5.31 -1.89 2.43
C ALA A 30 4.17 -1.61 1.43
N PRO A 31 3.87 -2.54 0.50
CA PRO A 31 2.77 -2.37 -0.45
C PRO A 31 1.39 -2.62 0.18
N LEU A 32 1.34 -3.49 1.19
CA LEU A 32 0.15 -3.81 1.97
C LEU A 32 0.39 -3.49 3.43
N ILE A 33 -0.58 -2.82 4.06
CA ILE A 33 -0.55 -2.46 5.48
C ILE A 33 -1.90 -2.80 6.13
N PRO A 34 -1.98 -2.95 7.46
CA PRO A 34 -3.26 -3.07 8.15
C PRO A 34 -4.15 -1.85 7.88
N LYS A 35 -5.47 -2.06 7.82
CA LYS A 35 -6.43 -0.94 7.78
C LYS A 35 -6.34 -0.14 9.08
N ARG A 36 -6.51 1.18 8.98
CA ARG A 36 -6.61 2.07 10.17
C ARG A 36 -7.74 1.68 11.11
N TYR A 37 -8.87 1.26 10.54
CA TYR A 37 -10.07 0.89 11.29
C TYR A 37 -10.56 -0.50 10.87
N GLY A 38 -10.95 -1.30 11.86
CA GLY A 38 -11.47 -2.64 11.66
C GLY A 38 -10.40 -3.68 11.32
N TRP A 39 -10.79 -4.71 10.57
CA TRP A 39 -9.95 -5.86 10.26
C TRP A 39 -9.57 -5.88 8.79
N GLY A 40 -8.35 -6.37 8.51
CA GLY A 40 -7.84 -6.60 7.16
C GLY A 40 -6.74 -5.61 6.74
N TRP A 41 -6.44 -5.64 5.45
CA TRP A 41 -5.31 -4.93 4.85
C TRP A 41 -5.81 -3.88 3.85
N THR A 42 -5.00 -2.84 3.64
CA THR A 42 -5.15 -1.83 2.59
C THR A 42 -3.83 -1.68 1.84
N ILE A 43 -3.88 -1.03 0.69
CA ILE A 43 -2.72 -0.78 -0.16
C ILE A 43 -2.10 0.57 0.21
N ASN A 44 -0.76 0.61 0.25
CA ASN A 44 -0.02 1.86 0.31
C ASN A 44 0.22 2.40 -1.11
N PHE A 45 -0.49 3.46 -1.48
CA PHE A 45 -0.36 4.08 -2.80
C PHE A 45 0.94 4.87 -3.00
N GLY A 46 1.69 5.12 -1.91
CA GLY A 46 2.99 5.78 -1.95
C GLY A 46 4.18 4.84 -2.16
N SER A 47 3.99 3.52 -2.02
CA SER A 47 5.08 2.55 -2.18
C SER A 47 5.38 2.27 -3.66
N PRO A 48 6.64 2.34 -4.11
CA PRO A 48 7.03 1.91 -5.45
C PRO A 48 6.70 0.43 -5.72
N TRP A 49 6.72 -0.41 -4.69
CA TRP A 49 6.42 -1.84 -4.80
C TRP A 49 4.95 -2.10 -5.12
N THR A 50 4.04 -1.27 -4.59
CA THR A 50 2.60 -1.34 -4.95
C THR A 50 2.41 -1.18 -6.45
N TRP A 51 3.04 -0.15 -7.03
CA TRP A 51 2.91 0.14 -8.45
C TRP A 51 3.59 -0.91 -9.31
N LEU A 52 4.77 -1.41 -8.91
CA LEU A 52 5.44 -2.50 -9.62
C LEU A 52 4.55 -3.74 -9.71
N VAL A 53 4.00 -4.19 -8.58
CA VAL A 53 3.09 -5.34 -8.53
C VAL A 53 1.82 -5.06 -9.35
N GLY A 54 1.25 -3.86 -9.24
CA GLY A 54 0.07 -3.45 -9.99
C GLY A 54 0.30 -3.48 -11.51
N VAL A 55 1.45 -2.98 -12.00
CA VAL A 55 1.81 -3.00 -13.42
C VAL A 55 2.02 -4.42 -13.91
N ILE A 56 2.72 -5.28 -13.16
CA ILE A 56 2.91 -6.69 -13.53
C ILE A 56 1.55 -7.39 -13.65
N LEU A 57 0.68 -7.19 -12.66
CA LEU A 57 -0.67 -7.77 -12.66
C LEU A 57 -1.48 -7.29 -13.87
N ALA A 58 -1.42 -5.99 -14.19
CA ALA A 58 -2.08 -5.43 -15.36
C ALA A 58 -1.56 -6.05 -16.67
N ILE A 59 -0.25 -6.21 -16.83
CA ILE A 59 0.36 -6.85 -18.01
C ILE A 59 -0.13 -8.30 -18.16
N VAL A 60 -0.14 -9.07 -17.07
CA VAL A 60 -0.61 -10.47 -17.08
C VAL A 60 -2.08 -10.54 -17.50
N ILE A 61 -2.93 -9.65 -16.97
CA ILE A 61 -4.35 -9.60 -17.32
C ILE A 61 -4.54 -9.23 -18.80
N VAL A 62 -3.86 -8.17 -19.26
CA VAL A 62 -3.92 -7.74 -20.67
C VAL A 62 -3.46 -8.88 -21.58
N TRP A 63 -2.31 -9.48 -21.29
CA TRP A 63 -1.80 -10.61 -22.06
C TRP A 63 -2.80 -11.75 -22.12
N GLY A 64 -3.32 -12.20 -20.97
CA GLY A 64 -4.30 -13.29 -20.92
C GLY A 64 -5.64 -13.00 -21.59
N VAL A 65 -6.03 -11.73 -21.74
CA VAL A 65 -7.24 -11.32 -22.48
C VAL A 65 -7.02 -11.30 -23.99
N PHE A 66 -5.79 -11.03 -24.45
CA PHE A 66 -5.47 -10.84 -25.88
C PHE A 66 -4.61 -11.96 -26.50
N SER A 67 -4.27 -13.01 -25.74
CA SER A 67 -3.53 -14.20 -26.20
C SER A 67 -4.43 -15.27 -26.80
#